data_AF-A0A6A3HIE5-F1
#
_entry.id   AF-A0A6A3HIE5-F1
#
_cell.length_a   1.000
_cell.length_b   1.000
_cell.length_c   1.000
_cell.angle_alpha   90.00
_cell.angle_beta   90.00
_cell.angle_gamma   90.00
#
_symmetry.space_group_name_H-M   'P 1'
#
loop_
_entity.id
_entity.type
_entity.pdbx_description
1 polymer ?
#
loop_
_entity_poly.entity_id
_entity_poly.type
_entity_poly.pdbx_seq_one_letter_code
_entity_poly.pdbx_strand_id
1 'polypeptide(L)'
;MLPEVTTTTKDITIEDIQVGNPGESAPEEIDRLRKIIWRRRHLLIGKGNALPPAARGAICDIDVGNAKPVAQRVRKVAPQSREKLSQLLKGLLSARIIQNSTSPWASPIVVIIKKNGG
;
A
#
# COMPACT_ATOMS: atom_id res chain seq x y z
N MET A 1 21.54 5.33 8.03
CA MET A 1 21.23 3.90 8.20
C MET A 1 19.73 3.80 8.40
N LEU A 2 18.98 3.21 7.45
CA LEU A 2 17.54 3.00 7.62
C LEU A 2 17.35 1.67 8.37
N PRO A 3 16.56 1.63 9.47
CA PRO A 3 16.30 0.40 10.18
C PRO A 3 15.41 -0.53 9.36
N GLU A 4 15.63 -1.83 9.56
CA GLU A 4 14.93 -2.94 8.93
C GLU A 4 13.43 -2.88 9.26
N VAL A 5 12.58 -3.03 8.24
CA VAL A 5 11.13 -3.06 8.40
C VAL A 5 10.75 -4.45 8.91
N THR A 6 10.40 -4.57 10.19
CA THR A 6 9.78 -5.78 10.71
C THR A 6 8.39 -5.92 10.08
N THR A 7 8.27 -6.82 9.09
CA THR A 7 6.97 -7.30 8.63
C THR A 7 6.38 -8.17 9.73
N THR A 8 5.75 -7.56 10.74
CA THR A 8 4.92 -8.30 11.69
C THR A 8 3.61 -8.66 10.98
N THR A 9 3.69 -9.57 10.02
CA THR A 9 2.52 -10.31 9.54
C THR A 9 2.12 -11.23 10.69
N LYS A 10 0.98 -10.92 11.33
CA LYS A 10 0.28 -11.93 12.12
C LYS A 10 0.09 -13.16 11.24
N ASP A 11 0.37 -14.34 11.76
CA ASP A 11 0.01 -15.59 11.08
C ASP A 11 -1.51 -15.63 10.97
N ILE A 12 -2.03 -15.34 9.76
CA ILE A 12 -3.45 -15.44 9.43
C ILE A 12 -3.73 -16.91 9.18
N THR A 13 -4.81 -17.46 9.74
CA THR A 13 -5.23 -18.85 9.47
C THR A 13 -6.46 -18.88 8.55
N ILE A 14 -6.83 -20.07 8.05
CA ILE A 14 -7.98 -20.21 7.14
C ILE A 14 -9.31 -19.89 7.85
N GLU A 15 -9.35 -20.04 9.17
CA GLU A 15 -10.49 -19.76 10.05
C GLU A 15 -10.78 -18.26 10.18
N ASP A 16 -9.75 -17.40 10.01
CA ASP A 16 -9.88 -15.94 10.06
C ASP A 16 -10.63 -15.36 8.85
N ILE A 17 -10.81 -16.16 7.79
CA ILE A 17 -11.49 -15.71 6.57
C ILE A 17 -13.00 -15.61 6.85
N GLN A 18 -13.49 -14.38 6.93
CA GLN A 18 -14.91 -14.05 6.99
C GLN A 18 -15.52 -14.13 5.59
N VAL A 19 -16.49 -15.05 5.41
CA VAL A 19 -17.12 -15.35 4.12
C VAL A 19 -18.60 -15.66 4.32
N GLY A 20 -19.45 -15.07 3.49
CA GLY A 20 -20.91 -15.26 3.55
C GLY A 20 -21.57 -14.53 4.72
N ASN A 21 -22.91 -14.51 4.74
CA ASN A 21 -23.69 -14.04 5.88
C ASN A 21 -23.90 -15.20 6.87
N PRO A 22 -23.65 -15.02 8.17
CA PRO A 22 -23.91 -16.06 9.16
C PRO A 22 -25.41 -16.41 9.16
N GLY A 23 -25.75 -17.65 8.81
CA GLY A 23 -27.12 -18.17 8.84
C GLY A 23 -27.86 -18.22 7.50
N GLU A 24 -27.38 -17.53 6.46
CA GLU A 24 -28.00 -17.53 5.12
C GLU A 24 -27.31 -18.50 4.14
N SER A 25 -26.05 -18.84 4.38
CA SER A 25 -25.27 -19.72 3.52
C SER A 25 -25.05 -21.09 4.17
N ALA A 26 -25.10 -22.15 3.37
CA ALA A 26 -24.84 -23.49 3.86
C ALA A 26 -23.38 -23.59 4.37
N PRO A 27 -23.13 -24.27 5.51
CA PRO A 27 -21.80 -24.36 6.09
C PRO A 27 -20.77 -25.00 5.15
N GLU A 28 -21.21 -25.91 4.27
CA GLU A 28 -20.37 -26.50 3.22
C GLU A 28 -19.91 -25.50 2.16
N GLU A 29 -20.78 -24.57 1.77
CA GLU A 29 -20.46 -23.55 0.76
C GLU A 29 -19.44 -22.55 1.32
N ILE A 30 -19.62 -22.15 2.58
CA ILE A 30 -18.67 -21.29 3.30
C ILE A 30 -17.29 -21.96 3.36
N ASP A 31 -17.23 -23.25 3.72
CA ASP A 31 -15.96 -23.99 3.79
C ASP A 31 -15.28 -24.12 2.41
N ARG A 32 -16.05 -24.45 1.36
CA ARG A 32 -15.52 -24.48 -0.02
C ARG A 32 -14.94 -23.14 -0.43
N LEU A 33 -15.64 -22.04 -0.11
CA LEU A 33 -15.20 -20.70 -0.49
C LEU A 33 -13.96 -20.26 0.32
N ARG A 34 -13.90 -20.56 1.63
CA ARG A 34 -12.69 -20.35 2.45
C ARG A 34 -11.47 -21.07 1.86
N LYS A 35 -11.62 -22.34 1.46
CA LYS A 35 -10.53 -23.12 0.82
C LYS A 35 -10.04 -22.49 -0.49
N ILE A 36 -10.95 -21.96 -1.32
CA ILE A 36 -10.58 -21.29 -2.58
C ILE A 36 -9.83 -19.99 -2.30
N ILE A 37 -10.33 -19.15 -1.39
CA ILE A 37 -9.71 -17.88 -1.00
C ILE A 37 -8.32 -18.14 -0.42
N TRP A 38 -8.20 -19.13 0.48
CA TRP A 38 -6.92 -19.51 1.08
C TRP A 38 -5.88 -19.98 0.05
N ARG A 39 -6.32 -20.78 -0.94
CA ARG A 39 -5.48 -21.25 -2.05
C ARG A 39 -4.99 -20.08 -2.93
N ARG A 40 -5.84 -19.09 -3.15
CA ARG A 40 -5.55 -17.91 -4.00
C ARG A 40 -5.10 -16.68 -3.21
N ARG A 41 -4.77 -16.80 -1.92
CA ARG A 41 -4.44 -15.66 -1.04
C ARG A 41 -3.30 -14.77 -1.56
N HIS A 42 -2.36 -15.33 -2.32
CA HIS A 42 -1.24 -14.59 -2.93
C HIS A 42 -1.68 -13.60 -4.02
N LEU A 43 -2.92 -13.72 -4.53
CA LEU A 43 -3.51 -12.77 -5.48
C LEU A 43 -4.26 -11.63 -4.79
N LEU A 44 -4.49 -11.75 -3.48
CA LEU A 44 -5.30 -10.80 -2.72
C LEU A 44 -4.39 -9.76 -2.07
N ILE A 45 -4.88 -8.53 -2.02
CA ILE A 45 -4.24 -7.44 -1.30
C ILE A 45 -4.73 -7.50 0.15
N GLY A 46 -3.80 -7.39 1.10
CA GLY A 46 -4.12 -7.37 2.53
C GLY A 46 -5.00 -6.17 2.92
N LYS A 47 -5.50 -6.18 4.16
CA LYS A 47 -6.33 -5.08 4.69
C LYS A 47 -5.50 -3.79 4.87
N GLY A 48 -6.15 -2.64 4.74
CA GLY A 48 -5.54 -1.33 5.02
C GLY A 48 -4.68 -0.82 3.86
N ASN A 49 -3.50 -0.27 4.17
CA ASN A 49 -2.56 0.28 3.19
C ASN A 49 -1.62 -0.80 2.61
N ALA A 50 -2.10 -2.04 2.46
CA ALA A 50 -1.28 -3.09 1.88
C ALA A 50 -0.95 -2.72 0.43
N LEU A 51 0.34 -2.66 0.13
CA LEU A 51 0.83 -2.26 -1.19
C LEU A 51 0.88 -3.51 -2.08
N PRO A 52 0.33 -3.46 -3.30
CA PRO A 52 0.55 -4.54 -4.24
C PRO A 52 2.06 -4.62 -4.55
N PRO A 53 2.57 -5.82 -4.92
CA PRO A 53 3.91 -5.93 -5.47
C PRO A 53 4.09 -4.97 -6.65
N ALA A 54 5.27 -4.36 -6.77
CA ALA A 54 5.58 -3.53 -7.93
C ALA A 54 5.34 -4.33 -9.23
N ALA A 55 4.63 -3.73 -10.19
CA ALA A 55 4.38 -4.35 -11.48
C ALA A 55 5.71 -4.61 -12.19
N ARG A 56 6.01 -5.89 -12.49
CA ARG A 56 7.25 -6.28 -13.15
C ARG A 56 7.09 -6.16 -14.67
N GLY A 57 8.04 -5.50 -15.33
CA GLY A 57 8.20 -5.54 -16.79
C GLY A 57 7.46 -4.47 -17.60
N ALA A 58 6.71 -3.56 -16.96
CA ALA A 58 6.11 -2.40 -17.63
C ALA A 58 6.94 -1.15 -17.34
N ILE A 59 7.59 -0.59 -18.37
CA ILE A 59 8.25 0.71 -18.33
C ILE A 59 7.27 1.72 -18.93
N CYS A 60 7.01 2.81 -18.22
CA CYS A 60 6.15 3.89 -18.67
C CYS A 60 7.00 5.15 -18.85
N ASP A 61 7.47 5.37 -20.08
CA ASP A 61 8.23 6.57 -20.43
C ASP A 61 7.27 7.74 -20.68
N ILE A 62 7.46 8.82 -19.92
CA ILE A 62 6.66 10.03 -20.04
C ILE A 62 7.51 11.07 -20.79
N ASP A 63 7.16 11.34 -22.04
CA ASP A 63 7.80 12.40 -22.82
C ASP A 63 7.36 13.78 -22.31
N VAL A 64 8.34 14.57 -21.85
CA VAL A 64 8.14 15.95 -21.37
C VAL A 64 8.46 17.01 -22.43
N GLY A 65 8.93 16.60 -23.61
CA GLY A 65 9.37 17.48 -24.68
C GLY A 65 10.37 18.54 -24.20
N ASN A 66 10.10 19.80 -24.52
CA ASN A 66 10.95 20.95 -24.15
C ASN A 66 10.52 21.62 -22.83
N ALA A 67 9.71 20.96 -22.00
CA ALA A 67 9.24 21.55 -20.75
C ALA A 67 10.41 21.78 -19.76
N LYS A 68 10.46 22.98 -19.17
CA LYS A 68 11.43 23.29 -18.11
C LYS A 68 11.03 22.58 -16.81
N PRO A 69 11.99 22.06 -16.02
CA PRO A 69 11.70 21.44 -14.75
C PRO A 69 11.00 22.38 -13.77
N VAL A 70 10.02 21.85 -13.04
CA VAL A 70 9.35 22.53 -11.94
C VAL A 70 9.83 21.95 -10.62
N ALA A 71 10.45 22.78 -9.79
CA ALA A 71 10.87 22.44 -8.43
C ALA A 71 10.14 23.31 -7.41
N GLN A 72 9.30 22.68 -6.60
CA GLN A 72 8.54 23.34 -5.54
C GLN A 72 9.07 22.94 -4.16
N ARG A 73 9.09 23.91 -3.24
CA ARG A 73 9.51 23.67 -1.85
C ARG A 73 8.53 22.76 -1.12
N VAL A 74 9.06 21.85 -0.30
CA VAL A 74 8.26 20.99 0.58
C VAL A 74 7.34 21.81 1.49
N ARG A 75 6.09 21.36 1.64
CA ARG A 75 5.13 21.96 2.57
C ARG A 75 5.41 21.50 4.01
N LYS A 76 5.15 22.37 4.99
CA LYS A 76 5.24 21.99 6.40
C LYS A 76 4.15 20.96 6.72
N VAL A 77 4.55 19.82 7.28
CA VAL A 77 3.63 18.77 7.72
C VAL A 77 3.27 19.01 9.19
N ALA A 78 1.97 19.02 9.49
CA ALA A 78 1.44 19.13 10.84
C ALA A 78 1.98 17.99 11.72
N PRO A 79 2.38 18.25 12.98
CA PRO A 79 2.99 17.24 13.86
C PRO A 79 2.20 15.93 13.94
N GLN A 80 0.87 16.01 14.07
CA GLN A 80 0.00 14.81 14.17
C GLN A 80 0.08 13.88 12.95
N SER A 81 0.48 14.39 11.79
CA SER A 81 0.53 13.62 10.54
C SER A 81 1.92 13.08 10.21
N ARG A 82 2.97 13.55 10.91
CA ARG A 82 4.37 13.20 10.58
C ARG A 82 4.65 11.72 10.76
N GLU A 83 4.14 11.12 11.83
CA GLU A 83 4.35 9.71 12.12
C GLU A 83 3.68 8.82 11.08
N LYS A 84 2.39 9.06 10.78
CA LYS A 84 1.65 8.32 9.75
C LYS A 84 2.30 8.47 8.37
N LEU A 85 2.77 9.67 8.02
CA LEU A 85 3.50 9.91 6.77
C LEU A 85 4.83 9.14 6.73
N SER A 86 5.59 9.14 7.83
CA SER A 86 6.85 8.39 7.95
C SER A 86 6.65 6.90 7.76
N GLN A 87 5.65 6.32 8.41
CA GLN A 87 5.30 4.90 8.26
C GLN A 87 4.90 4.55 6.81
N LEU A 88 4.12 5.42 6.16
CA LEU A 88 3.74 5.24 4.75
C LEU A 88 4.97 5.28 3.83
N LEU A 89 5.85 6.28 3.99
CA LEU A 89 7.07 6.39 3.18
C LEU A 89 7.99 5.18 3.36
N LYS A 90 8.15 4.69 4.60
CA LYS A 90 8.91 3.46 4.88
C LYS A 90 8.29 2.24 4.18
N GLY A 91 6.96 2.11 4.21
CA GLY A 91 6.24 1.05 3.51
C GLY A 91 6.47 1.08 1.99
N LEU A 92 6.36 2.28 1.38
CA LEU A 92 6.57 2.46 -0.06
C LEU A 92 8.01 2.18 -0.50
N LEU A 93 9.00 2.57 0.32
CA LEU A 93 10.41 2.24 0.10
C LEU A 93 10.67 0.74 0.20
N SER A 94 10.12 0.08 1.22
CA SER A 94 10.24 -1.38 1.41
C SER A 94 9.63 -2.16 0.24
N ALA A 95 8.46 -1.72 -0.23
CA ALA A 95 7.78 -2.30 -1.39
C ALA A 95 8.46 -1.98 -2.74
N ARG A 96 9.55 -1.20 -2.75
CA ARG A 96 10.27 -0.76 -3.95
C ARG A 96 9.38 -0.01 -4.96
N ILE A 97 8.34 0.67 -4.48
CA ILE A 97 7.46 1.51 -5.30
C ILE A 97 8.10 2.89 -5.50
N ILE A 98 8.80 3.40 -4.49
CA ILE A 98 9.58 4.64 -4.56
C ILE A 98 11.05 4.37 -4.24
N GLN A 99 11.91 5.29 -4.65
CA GLN A 99 13.34 5.26 -4.37
C GLN A 99 13.87 6.68 -4.15
N ASN A 100 15.03 6.80 -3.51
CA ASN A 100 15.76 8.06 -3.44
C ASN A 100 16.18 8.49 -4.85
N SER A 101 16.02 9.78 -5.13
CA SER A 101 16.35 10.38 -6.42
C SER A 101 16.82 11.81 -6.22
N THR A 102 17.72 12.27 -7.08
CA THR A 102 18.10 13.67 -7.23
C THR A 102 17.55 14.15 -8.56
N SER A 103 16.49 14.95 -8.52
CA SER A 103 15.76 15.38 -9.72
C SER A 103 15.64 16.91 -9.75
N PRO A 104 15.74 17.54 -10.93
CA PRO A 104 15.38 18.94 -11.09
C PRO A 104 13.85 19.15 -11.01
N TRP A 105 13.06 18.07 -11.03
CA TRP A 105 11.62 18.08 -10.81
C TRP A 105 11.29 17.73 -9.36
N ALA A 106 10.52 18.58 -8.70
CA ALA A 106 10.07 18.34 -7.33
C ALA A 106 8.68 18.93 -7.09
N SER A 107 7.77 18.14 -6.52
CA SER A 107 6.44 18.56 -6.10
C SER A 107 6.24 18.22 -4.62
N PRO A 108 5.63 19.11 -3.82
CA PRO A 108 5.48 18.88 -2.38
C PRO A 108 4.42 17.82 -2.10
N ILE A 109 4.67 16.98 -1.10
CA ILE A 109 3.66 16.05 -0.57
C ILE A 109 2.58 16.84 0.18
N VAL A 110 1.32 16.56 -0.12
CA VAL A 110 0.15 17.12 0.58
C VAL A 110 -0.55 15.99 1.34
N VAL A 111 -0.64 16.11 2.67
CA VAL A 111 -1.35 15.14 3.50
C VAL A 111 -2.82 15.51 3.57
N ILE A 112 -3.70 14.55 3.24
CA ILE A 112 -5.15 14.71 3.27
C ILE A 112 -5.74 13.72 4.27
N ILE A 113 -6.63 14.19 5.14
CA ILE A 113 -7.38 13.34 6.06
C ILE A 113 -8.67 12.90 5.36
N LYS A 114 -8.86 11.58 5.20
CA LYS A 114 -10.07 11.02 4.61
C LYS A 114 -11.19 10.96 5.66
N LYS A 115 -12.43 11.28 5.25
CA LYS A 115 -13.62 11.46 6.12
C LYS A 115 -13.94 10.28 7.06
N ASN A 116 -13.44 9.08 6.77
CA ASN A 116 -13.70 7.86 7.56
C ASN A 116 -12.43 7.28 8.20
N GLY A 117 -11.36 8.07 8.35
CA GLY A 117 -10.17 7.70 9.15
C GLY A 117 -9.71 6.26 8.96
N GLY A 118 -9.10 5.96 7.81
CA GLY A 118 -8.46 4.65 7.61
C GLY A 118 -7.37 4.40 8.63
#